data_AF-N1USF4-F1
#
_entry.id   AF-N1USF4-F1
#
_cell.length_a   1.000
_cell.length_b   1.000
_cell.length_c   1.000
_cell.angle_alpha   90.00
_cell.angle_beta   90.00
_cell.angle_gamma   90.00
#
_symmetry.space_group_name_H-M   'P 1'
#
loop_
_entity.id
_entity.type
_entity.pdbx_description
1 polymer ?
#
loop_
_entity_poly.entity_id
_entity_poly.type
_entity_poly.pdbx_seq_one_letter_code
_entity_poly.pdbx_strand_id
1 'polypeptide(L)'
;GLAARLLALLPRPDLVVYFELPPEQALDRVATRGEDSETLAGLRSFDAGYRSLPEFSSFAVIDASLPRAAVAGQLEQLIRSRRPAASAS
;
A
#
# COMPACT_ATOMS: atom_id res chain seq x y z
N GLY A 1 -5.81 -1.56 -23.03
CA GLY A 1 -6.97 -0.71 -23.39
C GLY A 1 -6.62 0.76 -23.25
N LEU A 2 -7.55 1.67 -23.59
CA LEU A 2 -7.36 3.14 -23.48
C LEU A 2 -6.84 3.55 -22.09
N ALA A 3 -7.42 2.98 -21.02
CA ALA A 3 -6.99 3.22 -19.63
C ALA A 3 -5.50 2.93 -19.40
N ALA A 4 -5.00 1.78 -19.85
CA ALA A 4 -3.58 1.43 -19.72
C ALA A 4 -2.65 2.41 -20.47
N ARG A 5 -3.10 2.96 -21.60
CA ARG A 5 -2.34 3.97 -22.36
C ARG A 5 -2.32 5.32 -21.64
N LEU A 6 -3.40 5.69 -20.97
CA LEU A 6 -3.45 6.90 -20.15
C LEU A 6 -2.57 6.76 -18.91
N LEU A 7 -2.57 5.61 -18.25
CA LEU A 7 -1.71 5.33 -17.09
C LEU A 7 -0.22 5.37 -17.45
N ALA A 8 0.16 4.98 -18.67
CA ALA A 8 1.54 5.06 -19.14
C ALA A 8 2.07 6.50 -19.31
N LEU A 9 1.19 7.52 -19.30
CA LEU A 9 1.58 8.92 -19.31
C LEU A 9 1.89 9.48 -17.92
N LEU A 10 1.50 8.76 -16.86
CA LEU A 10 1.77 9.17 -15.49
C LEU A 10 3.24 8.87 -15.13
N PRO A 11 3.86 9.70 -14.27
CA PRO A 11 5.17 9.39 -13.72
C PRO A 11 5.17 8.00 -13.07
N ARG A 12 6.23 7.22 -13.33
CA ARG A 12 6.41 5.95 -12.63
C ARG A 12 6.92 6.23 -11.21
N PRO A 13 6.29 5.67 -10.17
CA PRO A 13 6.78 5.83 -8.81
C PRO A 13 8.11 5.08 -8.64
N ASP A 14 9.04 5.66 -7.89
CA ASP A 14 10.28 4.98 -7.48
C ASP A 14 10.03 3.87 -6.44
N LEU A 15 8.91 3.96 -5.72
CA LEU A 15 8.49 3.02 -4.70
C LEU A 15 6.96 3.01 -4.59
N VAL A 16 6.37 1.81 -4.60
CA VAL A 16 4.98 1.57 -4.19
C VAL A 16 5.01 0.72 -2.93
N VAL A 17 4.32 1.17 -1.88
CA VAL A 17 4.23 0.45 -0.60
C VAL A 17 2.80 -0.01 -0.40
N TYR A 18 2.62 -1.32 -0.25
CA TYR A 18 1.34 -1.95 0.07
C TYR A 18 1.26 -2.22 1.57
N PHE A 19 0.25 -1.65 2.22
CA PHE A 19 0.00 -1.79 3.66
C PHE A 19 -0.92 -2.98 3.86
N GLU A 20 -0.33 -4.14 4.14
CA GLU A 20 -1.07 -5.37 4.37
C GLU A 20 -1.70 -5.34 5.75
N LEU A 21 -3.03 -5.51 5.81
CA LEU A 21 -3.79 -5.57 7.05
C LEU A 21 -4.89 -6.62 6.89
N PRO A 22 -5.10 -7.53 7.87
CA PRO A 22 -6.21 -8.45 7.81
C PRO A 22 -7.55 -7.70 7.63
N PRO A 23 -8.41 -8.11 6.66
CA PRO A 23 -9.67 -7.43 6.37
C PRO A 23 -10.58 -7.24 7.60
N GLU A 24 -10.54 -8.17 8.55
CA GLU A 24 -11.30 -8.08 9.79
C GLU A 24 -10.81 -6.91 10.66
N GLN A 25 -9.48 -6.75 10.82
CA GLN A 25 -8.91 -5.62 11.56
C GLN A 25 -9.13 -4.29 10.83
N ALA A 26 -9.12 -4.30 9.49
CA ALA A 26 -9.42 -3.12 8.69
C ALA A 26 -10.87 -2.66 8.91
N LEU A 27 -11.83 -3.60 8.92
CA LEU A 27 -13.24 -3.33 9.17
C LEU A 27 -13.46 -2.73 10.56
N ASP A 28 -12.82 -3.28 11.59
CA ASP A 28 -12.90 -2.75 12.96
C ASP A 28 -12.40 -1.31 13.06
N ARG A 29 -11.30 -0.98 12.35
CA ARG A 29 -10.76 0.39 12.31
C ARG A 29 -11.69 1.35 11.57
N VAL A 30 -12.32 0.92 10.46
CA VAL A 30 -13.31 1.73 9.73
C VAL A 30 -14.53 2.00 10.61
N ALA A 31 -15.07 0.96 11.25
CA ALA A 31 -16.22 1.08 12.15
C ALA A 31 -15.93 2.03 13.32
N THR A 32 -14.72 1.97 13.88
CA THR A 32 -14.29 2.86 14.98
C THR A 32 -14.16 4.32 14.52
N ARG A 33 -13.73 4.58 13.28
CA ARG A 33 -13.61 5.94 12.72
C ARG A 33 -14.98 6.60 12.48
N GLY A 34 -15.98 5.84 12.05
CA GLY A 34 -17.36 6.32 11.82
C GLY A 34 -17.55 7.27 10.62
N GLU A 35 -16.52 7.48 9.79
CA GLU A 35 -16.56 8.39 8.63
C GLU A 35 -17.01 7.69 7.34
N ASP A 36 -16.67 6.40 7.21
CA ASP A 36 -16.91 5.60 6.01
C ASP A 36 -17.63 4.29 6.40
N SER A 37 -18.35 3.69 5.45
CA SER A 37 -18.93 2.36 5.58
C SER A 37 -18.23 1.41 4.63
N GLU A 38 -17.87 0.23 5.13
CA GLU A 38 -17.17 -0.80 4.36
C GLU A 38 -17.68 -2.17 4.76
N THR A 39 -17.50 -3.16 3.88
CA THR A 39 -17.91 -4.54 4.16
C THR A 39 -16.70 -5.46 4.17
N LEU A 40 -16.75 -6.54 4.96
CA LEU A 40 -15.70 -7.56 4.94
C LEU A 40 -15.51 -8.15 3.53
N ALA A 41 -16.60 -8.34 2.78
CA ALA A 41 -16.55 -8.81 1.40
C ALA A 41 -15.86 -7.81 0.45
N GLY A 42 -16.13 -6.52 0.61
CA GLY A 42 -15.47 -5.44 -0.12
C GLY A 42 -13.97 -5.42 0.15
N LEU A 43 -13.57 -5.42 1.43
CA LEU A 43 -12.16 -5.44 1.83
C LEU A 43 -11.40 -6.66 1.30
N ARG A 44 -12.01 -7.85 1.35
CA ARG A 44 -11.44 -9.07 0.75
C ARG A 44 -11.31 -8.96 -0.77
N SER A 45 -12.30 -8.34 -1.42
CA SER A 45 -12.26 -8.11 -2.87
C SER A 45 -11.17 -7.10 -3.25
N PHE A 46 -10.95 -6.06 -2.45
CA PHE A 46 -9.85 -5.13 -2.66
C PHE A 46 -8.48 -5.79 -2.47
N ASP A 47 -8.27 -6.55 -1.38
CA ASP A 47 -7.02 -7.30 -1.16
C ASP A 47 -6.74 -8.25 -2.34
N ALA A 48 -7.72 -9.06 -2.73
CA ALA A 48 -7.58 -9.95 -3.89
C ALA A 48 -7.32 -9.18 -5.20
N GLY A 49 -8.00 -8.05 -5.38
CA GLY A 49 -7.84 -7.17 -6.54
C GLY A 49 -6.41 -6.66 -6.67
N TYR A 50 -5.85 -6.09 -5.60
CA TYR A 50 -4.46 -5.62 -5.58
C TYR A 50 -3.47 -6.76 -5.83
N ARG A 51 -3.65 -7.91 -5.17
CA ARG A 51 -2.76 -9.08 -5.36
C ARG A 51 -2.81 -9.68 -6.76
N SER A 52 -3.93 -9.51 -7.47
CA SER A 52 -4.09 -9.99 -8.84
C SER A 52 -3.37 -9.11 -9.88
N LEU A 53 -2.92 -7.90 -9.49
CA LEU A 53 -2.18 -7.02 -10.39
C LEU A 53 -0.84 -7.65 -10.78
N PRO A 54 -0.47 -7.67 -12.07
CA PRO A 54 0.85 -8.13 -12.50
C PRO A 54 2.01 -7.41 -11.79
N GLU A 55 1.81 -6.14 -11.48
CA GLU A 55 2.78 -5.27 -10.82
C GLU A 55 2.88 -5.50 -9.31
N PHE A 56 1.97 -6.27 -8.68
CA PHE A 56 1.96 -6.45 -7.22
C PHE A 56 3.28 -7.03 -6.70
N SER A 57 3.93 -7.89 -7.49
CA SER A 57 5.25 -8.46 -7.19
C SER A 57 6.37 -7.40 -7.04
N SER A 58 6.17 -6.19 -7.56
CA SER A 58 7.11 -5.07 -7.44
C SER A 58 6.87 -4.19 -6.20
N PHE A 59 5.75 -4.37 -5.51
CA PHE A 59 5.39 -3.54 -4.36
C PHE A 59 6.20 -3.96 -3.14
N ALA A 60 6.60 -2.99 -2.33
CA ALA A 60 7.11 -3.27 -0.99
C ALA A 60 5.92 -3.49 -0.05
N VAL A 61 5.79 -4.68 0.52
CA VAL A 61 4.72 -5.00 1.46
C VAL A 61 5.19 -4.71 2.88
N ILE A 62 4.37 -4.00 3.66
CA ILE A 62 4.56 -3.84 5.10
C ILE A 62 3.36 -4.37 5.86
N ASP A 63 3.63 -5.02 6.99
CA ASP A 63 2.59 -5.49 7.91
C ASP A 63 2.04 -4.30 8.71
N ALA A 64 0.85 -3.85 8.33
CA ALA A 64 0.13 -2.74 8.96
C ALA A 64 -0.74 -3.17 10.15
N SER A 65 -0.71 -4.46 10.54
CA SER A 65 -1.32 -4.96 11.77
C SER A 65 -0.50 -4.60 13.01
N LEU A 66 0.78 -4.29 12.84
CA LEU A 66 1.69 -3.87 13.90
C LEU A 66 1.30 -2.50 14.51
N PRO A 67 1.81 -2.18 15.72
CA PRO A 67 1.64 -0.86 16.30
C PRO A 67 2.12 0.26 15.36
N ARG A 68 1.39 1.39 15.35
CA ARG A 68 1.64 2.52 14.43
C ARG A 68 3.11 2.96 14.35
N ALA A 69 3.81 2.99 15.48
CA ALA A 69 5.23 3.37 15.53
C ALA A 69 6.14 2.36 14.80
N ALA A 70 5.84 1.06 14.90
CA ALA A 70 6.59 0.03 14.18
C ALA A 70 6.35 0.13 12.67
N VAL A 71 5.10 0.33 12.24
CA VAL A 71 4.73 0.54 10.83
C VAL A 71 5.44 1.78 10.26
N ALA A 72 5.44 2.89 11.00
CA ALA A 72 6.13 4.12 10.60
C ALA A 72 7.65 3.89 10.46
N GLY A 73 8.28 3.18 11.40
CA GLY A 73 9.70 2.85 11.32
C GLY A 73 10.05 1.98 10.11
N GLN A 74 9.23 0.98 9.78
CA GLN A 74 9.42 0.16 8.59
C GLN A 74 9.29 1.00 7.30
N LEU A 75 8.29 1.88 7.23
CA LEU A 75 8.09 2.77 6.09
C LEU A 75 9.30 3.71 5.90
N GLU A 76 9.79 4.34 6.97
CA GLU A 76 10.97 5.21 6.92
C GLU A 76 12.22 4.46 6.45
N GLN A 77 12.41 3.23 6.91
CA GLN A 77 13.52 2.38 6.48
C GLN A 77 13.42 2.05 4.99
N LEU A 78 12.23 1.70 4.50
CA LEU A 78 11.99 1.43 3.08
C LEU A 78 12.29 2.66 2.22
N ILE A 79 11.77 3.83 2.59
CA ILE A 79 12.03 5.09 1.87
C ILE A 79 13.53 5.39 1.84
N ARG A 80 14.22 5.24 2.98
CA ARG A 80 15.67 5.48 3.07
C ARG A 80 16.47 4.52 2.21
N SER A 81 16.08 3.24 2.14
CA SER A 81 16.75 2.24 1.31
C SER A 81 16.61 2.48 -0.20
N ARG A 82 15.58 3.24 -0.62
CA ARG A 82 15.31 3.57 -2.02
C ARG A 82 15.89 4.90 -2.47
N ARG A 83 16.21 5.80 -1.53
CA ARG A 83 16.88 7.07 -1.87
C ARG A 83 18.29 6.74 -2.37
N PRO A 84 18.66 7.11 -3.61
CA PRO A 84 20.05 7.01 -4.03
C PRO A 84 20.92 7.82 -3.05
N ALA A 85 22.12 7.32 -2.73
CA ALA A 85 23.08 8.07 -1.93
C ALA A 85 23.15 9.48 -2.51
N ALA A 86 22.75 10.49 -1.72
CA ALA A 86 22.79 11.87 -2.17
C ALA A 86 24.21 12.10 -2.67
N SER A 87 24.34 12.46 -3.96
CA SER A 87 25.64 12.67 -4.61
C SER A 87 26.50 13.51 -3.67
N ALA A 88 27.55 12.89 -3.12
CA ALA A 88 28.58 13.62 -2.41
C ALA A 88 29.11 14.67 -3.38
N SER A 89 28.85 15.94 -3.07
CA SER A 89 29.47 17.11 -3.69
C SER A 89 30.38 17.75 -2.65
#